data_AF-A0A0J6HKA5-F1
#
_entry.id   AF-A0A0J6HKA5-F1
#
_cell.length_a   1.000
_cell.length_b   1.000
_cell.length_c   1.000
_cell.angle_alpha   90.00
_cell.angle_beta   90.00
_cell.angle_gamma   90.00
#
_symmetry.space_group_name_H-M   'P 1'
#
loop_
_entity.id
_entity.type
_entity.pdbx_description
1 polymer ?
#
loop_
_entity_poly.entity_id
_entity_poly.type
_entity_poly.pdbx_seq_one_letter_code
_entity_poly.pdbx_strand_id
1 'polypeptide(L)'
;MLNKNPFPSVGAPDHPTLSTWDDQNAATSIDGDAFTAPPALTNAELVHLRVRVIALENLVIALLAEGSERQLAIAREMADYISPRPGFTQHPLTVHAAAQMTHSVERAQRFRQRDEPTV
;
A
#
# COMPACT_ATOMS: atom_id res chain seq x y z
N MET A 1 -8.38 -11.73 -59.25
CA MET A 1 -7.48 -12.11 -58.13
C MET A 1 -8.14 -11.58 -56.86
N LEU A 2 -8.97 -12.33 -56.12
CA LEU A 2 -8.61 -13.34 -55.11
C LEU A 2 -7.25 -13.08 -54.42
N ASN A 3 -7.29 -12.57 -53.18
CA ASN A 3 -6.94 -13.29 -51.94
C ASN A 3 -7.09 -12.28 -50.77
N LYS A 4 -8.13 -12.30 -49.93
CA LYS A 4 -8.33 -13.18 -48.74
C LYS A 4 -7.07 -13.29 -47.88
N ASN A 5 -7.08 -12.64 -46.71
CA ASN A 5 -6.45 -13.18 -45.52
C ASN A 5 -7.14 -12.62 -44.25
N PRO A 6 -7.15 -13.41 -43.16
CA PRO A 6 -8.36 -13.76 -42.44
C PRO A 6 -8.29 -13.41 -40.93
N PHE A 7 -9.45 -13.52 -40.26
CA PHE A 7 -9.76 -13.50 -38.81
C PHE A 7 -8.68 -14.07 -37.85
N PRO A 8 -8.73 -13.86 -36.49
CA PRO A 8 -9.93 -13.58 -35.69
C PRO A 8 -9.79 -12.61 -34.49
N SER A 9 -10.95 -12.31 -33.88
CA SER A 9 -11.13 -11.80 -32.52
C SER A 9 -10.16 -12.45 -31.52
N VAL A 10 -9.40 -11.63 -30.80
CA VAL A 10 -8.78 -12.02 -29.53
C VAL A 10 -9.40 -11.10 -28.49
N GLY A 11 -10.13 -11.72 -27.56
CA GLY A 11 -10.91 -11.04 -26.53
C GLY A 11 -10.10 -9.95 -25.84
N ALA A 12 -10.74 -8.80 -25.66
CA ALA A 12 -10.28 -7.86 -24.66
C ALA A 12 -10.14 -8.66 -23.35
N PRO A 13 -8.97 -8.66 -22.69
CA PRO A 13 -8.90 -9.20 -21.36
C PRO A 13 -9.90 -8.40 -20.52
N ASP A 14 -10.89 -9.09 -19.96
CA ASP A 14 -11.70 -8.64 -18.84
C ASP A 14 -10.75 -8.41 -17.66
N HIS A 15 -9.91 -7.38 -17.75
CA HIS A 15 -9.25 -6.84 -16.59
C HIS A 15 -10.38 -6.23 -15.78
N PRO A 16 -10.71 -6.77 -14.59
CA PRO A 16 -11.61 -6.08 -13.69
C PRO A 16 -11.02 -4.69 -13.53
N THR A 17 -11.77 -3.66 -13.95
CA THR A 17 -11.41 -2.28 -13.67
C THR A 17 -11.25 -2.22 -12.17
N LEU A 18 -10.00 -2.15 -11.71
CA LEU A 18 -9.61 -1.97 -10.31
C LEU A 18 -10.57 -0.93 -9.78
N SER A 19 -11.45 -1.38 -8.87
CA SER A 19 -12.60 -0.66 -8.36
C SER A 19 -12.36 0.84 -8.45
N THR A 20 -13.02 1.50 -9.40
CA THR A 20 -13.07 2.96 -9.41
C THR A 20 -13.54 3.33 -8.03
N TRP A 21 -12.64 3.87 -7.21
CA TRP A 21 -13.00 4.48 -5.94
C TRP A 21 -14.09 5.48 -6.31
N ASP A 22 -15.29 5.27 -5.79
CA ASP A 22 -16.47 6.05 -6.15
C ASP A 22 -16.30 7.44 -5.50
N ASP A 23 -15.45 8.26 -6.13
CA ASP A 23 -15.05 9.60 -5.68
C ASP A 23 -16.20 10.62 -5.81
N GLN A 24 -17.37 10.17 -6.26
CA GLN A 24 -18.59 10.98 -6.40
C GLN A 24 -19.02 11.64 -5.08
N ASN A 25 -18.49 11.18 -3.95
CA ASN A 25 -18.78 11.72 -2.62
C ASN A 25 -17.55 12.36 -1.96
N ALA A 26 -16.33 12.15 -2.47
CA ALA A 26 -15.08 12.56 -1.83
C ALA A 26 -14.82 14.07 -1.94
N ALA A 27 -15.37 14.72 -2.97
CA ALA A 27 -15.23 16.17 -3.18
C ALA A 27 -16.11 17.00 -2.22
N THR A 28 -17.02 16.38 -1.47
CA THR A 28 -17.92 17.09 -0.56
C THR A 28 -17.60 16.65 0.87
N SER A 29 -16.99 17.55 1.64
CA SER A 29 -16.84 17.44 3.10
C SER A 29 -15.64 16.65 3.64
N ILE A 30 -14.45 16.86 3.09
CA ILE A 30 -13.27 16.85 3.96
C ILE A 30 -13.06 18.30 4.40
N ASP A 31 -13.69 18.69 5.51
CA ASP A 31 -13.37 19.95 6.17
C ASP A 31 -11.84 19.97 6.39
N GLY A 32 -11.16 20.98 5.85
CA GLY A 32 -9.70 21.09 5.95
C GLY A 32 -9.18 21.06 7.40
N ASP A 33 -10.06 21.41 8.36
CA ASP A 33 -9.80 21.34 9.80
C ASP A 33 -9.81 19.91 10.37
N ALA A 34 -10.50 18.95 9.73
CA ALA A 34 -10.49 17.55 10.14
C ALA A 34 -9.14 16.86 9.86
N PHE A 35 -8.33 17.43 8.95
CA PHE A 35 -6.97 16.96 8.66
C PHE A 35 -5.88 17.62 9.52
N THR A 36 -6.12 18.83 10.05
CA THR A 36 -5.15 19.56 10.88
C THR A 36 -5.21 19.15 12.35
N ALA A 37 -6.37 18.73 12.85
CA ALA A 37 -6.53 18.19 14.19
C ALA A 37 -7.20 16.80 14.14
N PRO A 38 -6.54 15.73 14.60
CA PRO A 38 -7.18 14.42 14.68
C PRO A 38 -8.42 14.51 15.58
N PRO A 39 -9.54 13.88 15.21
CA PRO A 39 -10.76 13.92 16.01
C PRO A 39 -10.48 13.38 17.42
N ALA A 40 -11.14 13.96 18.41
CA ALA A 40 -11.08 13.45 19.78
C ALA A 40 -11.78 12.09 19.83
N LEU A 41 -11.00 11.01 19.91
CA LEU A 41 -11.49 9.64 19.99
C LEU A 41 -11.58 9.19 21.46
N THR A 42 -12.60 8.40 21.77
CA THR A 42 -12.68 7.68 23.05
C THR A 42 -11.61 6.59 23.13
N ASN A 43 -11.29 6.13 24.34
CA ASN A 43 -10.35 5.03 24.54
C ASN A 43 -10.77 3.75 23.80
N ALA A 44 -12.08 3.45 23.75
CA ALA A 44 -12.60 2.28 23.04
C ALA A 44 -12.35 2.40 21.53
N GLU A 45 -12.57 3.58 20.95
CA GLU A 45 -12.31 3.84 19.54
C GLU A 45 -10.83 3.79 19.21
N LEU A 46 -9.95 4.30 20.08
CA LEU A 46 -8.50 4.17 19.94
C LEU A 46 -8.03 2.72 19.96
N VAL A 47 -8.60 1.89 20.85
CA VAL A 47 -8.31 0.45 20.88
C VAL A 47 -8.76 -0.23 19.59
N HIS A 48 -9.97 0.06 19.12
CA HIS A 48 -10.46 -0.48 17.84
C HIS A 48 -9.60 -0.05 16.66
N LEU A 49 -9.21 1.22 16.60
CA LEU A 49 -8.34 1.74 15.55
C LEU A 49 -6.98 1.04 15.58
N ARG A 50 -6.38 0.86 16.77
CA ARG A 50 -5.14 0.12 16.95
C ARG A 50 -5.25 -1.32 16.43
N VAL A 51 -6.32 -2.04 16.77
CA VAL A 51 -6.54 -3.41 16.29
C VAL A 51 -6.64 -3.45 14.76
N ARG A 52 -7.37 -2.50 14.16
CA ARG A 52 -7.49 -2.39 12.70
C ARG A 52 -6.14 -2.11 12.03
N VAL A 53 -5.33 -1.20 12.59
CA VAL A 53 -3.99 -0.89 12.05
C VAL A 53 -3.07 -2.11 12.14
N ILE A 54 -3.09 -2.85 13.25
CA ILE A 54 -2.31 -4.09 13.39
C ILE A 54 -2.73 -5.13 12.34
N ALA A 55 -4.04 -5.29 12.11
CA ALA A 55 -4.55 -6.22 11.10
C ALA A 55 -4.11 -5.81 9.69
N LEU A 56 -4.21 -4.51 9.35
CA LEU A 56 -3.78 -3.98 8.06
C LEU A 56 -2.27 -4.13 7.85
N GLU A 57 -1.44 -3.87 8.87
CA GLU A 57 0.00 -4.08 8.79
C GLU A 57 0.34 -5.55 8.48
N ASN A 58 -0.29 -6.49 9.19
CA ASN A 58 -0.06 -7.92 8.95
C ASN A 58 -0.54 -8.36 7.56
N LEU A 59 -1.66 -7.81 7.06
CA LEU A 59 -2.13 -8.08 5.70
C LEU A 59 -1.14 -7.55 4.65
N VAL A 60 -0.64 -6.32 4.82
CA VAL A 60 0.39 -5.76 3.94
C VAL A 60 1.65 -6.60 3.94
N ILE A 61 2.10 -7.08 5.11
CA ILE A 61 3.27 -7.96 5.20
C ILE A 61 3.04 -9.28 4.47
N ALA A 62 1.86 -9.89 4.60
CA ALA A 62 1.51 -11.10 3.86
C ALA A 62 1.52 -10.87 2.34
N LEU A 63 0.93 -9.75 1.89
CA LEU A 63 0.94 -9.38 0.47
C LEU A 63 2.35 -9.11 -0.06
N LEU A 64 3.21 -8.47 0.75
CA LEU A 64 4.61 -8.24 0.40
C LEU A 64 5.43 -9.54 0.40
N ALA A 65 5.10 -10.52 1.25
CA ALA A 65 5.80 -11.79 1.29
C ALA A 65 5.58 -12.61 0.00
N GLU A 66 4.39 -12.53 -0.59
CA GLU A 66 4.08 -13.12 -1.90
C GLU A 66 4.53 -12.25 -3.09
N GLY A 67 5.04 -11.04 -2.81
CA GLY A 67 5.46 -10.07 -3.82
C GLY A 67 6.81 -10.42 -4.46
N SER A 68 6.96 -10.02 -5.73
CA SER A 68 8.24 -10.08 -6.45
C SER A 68 9.29 -9.14 -5.83
N GLU A 69 10.58 -9.44 -6.02
CA GLU A 69 11.68 -8.57 -5.55
C GLU A 69 11.54 -7.11 -6.00
N ARG A 70 10.99 -6.88 -7.20
CA ARG A 70 10.71 -5.53 -7.71
C ARG A 70 9.66 -4.81 -6.86
N GLN A 71 8.60 -5.50 -6.41
CA GLN A 71 7.57 -4.90 -5.55
C GLN A 71 8.15 -4.55 -4.17
N LEU A 72 9.02 -5.40 -3.61
CA LEU A 72 9.72 -5.10 -2.36
C LEU A 72 10.67 -3.91 -2.53
N ALA A 73 11.38 -3.81 -3.65
CA ALA A 73 12.26 -2.68 -3.96
C ALA A 73 11.49 -1.36 -4.07
N ILE A 74 10.34 -1.36 -4.76
CA ILE A 74 9.45 -0.19 -4.85
C ILE A 74 8.96 0.21 -3.47
N ALA A 75 8.57 -0.74 -2.61
CA ALA A 75 8.13 -0.42 -1.25
C ALA A 75 9.22 0.25 -0.41
N ARG A 76 10.50 -0.11 -0.60
CA ARG A 76 11.64 0.57 0.03
C ARG A 76 11.86 1.96 -0.55
N GLU A 77 11.80 2.10 -1.87
CA GLU A 77 11.92 3.39 -2.55
C GLU A 77 10.84 4.38 -2.08
N MET A 78 9.61 3.89 -1.88
CA MET A 78 8.52 4.70 -1.33
C MET A 78 8.80 5.15 0.11
N ALA A 79 9.47 4.33 0.93
CA ALA A 79 9.90 4.71 2.27
C ALA A 79 10.99 5.82 2.22
N ASP A 80 11.92 5.72 1.27
CA ASP A 80 12.95 6.75 1.04
C ASP A 80 12.31 8.06 0.56
N TYR A 81 11.28 7.98 -0.27
CA TYR A 81 10.60 9.16 -0.81
C TYR A 81 9.91 10.01 0.27
N ILE A 82 9.29 9.36 1.26
CA ILE A 82 8.61 10.05 2.37
C ILE A 82 9.56 10.37 3.54
N SER A 83 10.78 9.83 3.51
CA SER A 83 11.82 10.17 4.48
C SER A 83 12.26 11.63 4.30
N PRO A 84 12.68 12.32 5.38
CA PRO A 84 13.09 13.70 5.28
C PRO A 84 14.30 13.87 4.36
N ARG A 85 14.19 14.78 3.39
CA ARG A 85 15.30 15.14 2.51
C ARG A 85 16.32 16.02 3.27
N PRO A 86 17.63 15.88 2.98
CA PRO A 86 18.63 16.78 3.54
C PRO A 86 18.26 18.25 3.27
N GLY A 87 18.28 19.08 4.32
CA GLY A 87 17.97 20.51 4.23
C GLY A 87 16.49 20.88 4.42
N PHE A 88 15.59 19.93 4.64
CA PHE A 88 14.18 20.19 4.96
C PHE A 88 13.86 19.87 6.43
N THR A 89 12.89 20.57 7.01
CA THR A 89 12.42 20.33 8.38
C THR A 89 11.84 18.92 8.50
N GLN A 90 12.38 18.12 9.42
CA GLN A 90 11.91 16.75 9.66
C GLN A 90 10.58 16.79 10.43
N HIS A 91 9.58 16.05 9.95
CA HIS A 91 8.37 15.81 10.71
C HIS A 91 8.46 14.43 11.39
N PRO A 92 8.37 14.32 12.74
CA PRO A 92 8.53 13.04 13.43
C PRO A 92 7.62 11.92 12.89
N LEU A 93 6.39 12.25 12.49
CA LEU A 93 5.47 11.26 11.94
C LEU A 93 5.91 10.70 10.57
N THR A 94 6.56 11.49 9.71
CA THR A 94 7.01 10.99 8.40
C THR A 94 8.24 10.08 8.54
N VAL A 95 9.12 10.40 9.49
CA VAL A 95 10.24 9.52 9.87
C VAL A 95 9.72 8.18 10.39
N HIS A 96 8.74 8.21 11.29
CA HIS A 96 8.14 6.98 11.80
C HIS A 96 7.42 6.18 10.70
N ALA A 97 6.70 6.84 9.79
CA ALA A 97 6.04 6.17 8.67
C ALA A 97 7.05 5.45 7.75
N ALA A 98 8.16 6.11 7.39
CA ALA A 98 9.22 5.50 6.57
C ALA A 98 9.84 4.27 7.25
N ALA A 99 10.12 4.38 8.56
CA ALA A 99 10.64 3.27 9.35
C ALA A 99 9.65 2.08 9.37
N GLN A 100 8.36 2.34 9.52
CA GLN A 100 7.33 1.29 9.51
C GLN A 100 7.27 0.58 8.15
N MET A 101 7.32 1.32 7.04
CA MET A 101 7.34 0.73 5.70
C MET A 101 8.55 -0.19 5.50
N THR A 102 9.74 0.26 5.91
CA THR A 102 10.98 -0.53 5.85
C THR A 102 10.85 -1.82 6.67
N HIS A 103 10.32 -1.70 7.89
CA HIS A 103 10.10 -2.83 8.78
C HIS A 103 9.09 -3.84 8.21
N SER A 104 8.01 -3.38 7.57
CA SER A 104 7.07 -4.28 6.89
C SER A 104 7.74 -5.11 5.79
N VAL A 105 8.60 -4.49 4.97
CA VAL A 105 9.34 -5.21 3.92
C VAL A 105 10.33 -6.21 4.51
N GLU A 106 11.07 -5.85 5.57
CA GLU A 106 11.97 -6.77 6.26
C GLU A 106 11.23 -7.97 6.85
N ARG A 107 10.08 -7.73 7.49
CA ARG A 107 9.25 -8.82 8.04
C ARG A 107 8.75 -9.74 6.93
N ALA A 108 8.30 -9.18 5.80
CA ALA A 108 7.88 -9.97 4.65
C ALA A 108 9.00 -10.89 4.12
N GLN A 109 10.23 -10.38 4.02
CA GLN A 109 11.38 -11.20 3.63
C GLN A 109 11.67 -12.34 4.61
N ARG A 110 11.56 -12.08 5.92
CA ARG A 110 11.74 -13.14 6.94
C ARG A 110 10.65 -14.21 6.85
N PHE A 111 9.41 -13.84 6.51
CA PHE A 111 8.35 -14.83 6.26
C PHE A 111 8.69 -15.73 5.08
N ARG A 112 9.15 -15.17 3.96
CA ARG A 112 9.60 -15.96 2.80
C ARG A 112 10.71 -16.96 3.14
N GLN A 113 11.71 -16.52 3.91
CA GLN A 113 12.82 -17.38 4.33
C GLN A 113 12.38 -18.51 5.27
N ARG A 114 11.30 -18.30 6.02
CA ARG A 114 10.75 -19.33 6.92
C ARG A 114 9.95 -20.39 6.17
N ASP A 115 9.32 -20.01 5.06
CA ASP A 115 8.50 -20.90 4.22
C ASP A 115 9.35 -21.65 3.18
N GLU A 116 10.61 -21.25 2.98
CA GLU A 116 11.55 -21.96 2.11
C GLU A 116 11.98 -23.27 2.80
N PRO A 117 11.70 -24.46 2.20
CA PRO A 117 12.02 -25.72 2.84
C PRO A 117 13.53 -25.86 2.97
N THR A 118 14.01 -26.10 4.20
CA THR A 118 15.42 -26.41 4.46
C THR A 118 15.76 -27.70 3.73
N VAL A 119 16.51 -27.59 2.62
CA VAL A 119 17.06 -28.72 1.85
C VAL A 119 18.20 -29.37 2.62
#